data_AF-A0A2V2UWD1-F1
#
_entry.id   AF-A0A2V2UWD1-F1
#
_cell.length_a   1.000
_cell.length_b   1.000
_cell.length_c   1.000
_cell.angle_alpha   90.00
_cell.angle_beta   90.00
_cell.angle_gamma   90.00
#
_symmetry.space_group_name_H-M   'P 1'
#
loop_
_entity.id
_entity.type
_entity.pdbx_description
1 polymer ?
#
loop_
_entity_poly.entity_id
_entity_poly.type
_entity_poly.pdbx_seq_one_letter_code
_entity_poly.pdbx_strand_id
1 'polypeptide(L)'
;MLRKSWALHGFYKLPGRKSLDEICKLSLLEATPTAQVATIWNEHHKQFVQYWGRVISADAYDALRPRLQKCSYFVIPVFRMKGLFNVVTNWDKDLVGVAPLAEWQKKQDHAQIDMTIQFFTEFSRTKRIVLVRCEIKDKIFVRQDCVFITQMLLKYYTLPHLYETWVEVFNKRPHMFDYHMYLRHMKEEAQRDDIHIEDKKTQMKLDAYGPVIDTPPDAIAQQILGSVDTGVLQGGGTATP
;
A
#
# COMPACT_ATOMS: atom_id res chain seq x y z
N MET A 1 46.35 17.08 -7.87
CA MET A 1 46.12 15.99 -8.84
C MET A 1 45.22 14.95 -8.20
N LEU A 2 44.08 14.66 -8.87
CA LEU A 2 43.20 13.49 -8.74
C LEU A 2 42.61 13.14 -7.35
N ARG A 3 41.31 12.85 -7.20
CA ARG A 3 40.22 12.62 -8.14
C ARG A 3 38.90 12.84 -7.37
N LYS A 4 37.97 13.59 -7.96
CA LYS A 4 36.55 13.60 -7.58
C LYS A 4 36.02 12.16 -7.68
N SER A 5 35.56 11.60 -6.58
CA SER A 5 34.76 10.36 -6.60
C SER A 5 33.34 10.71 -7.02
N TRP A 6 33.12 10.68 -8.33
CA TRP A 6 31.82 10.39 -8.90
C TRP A 6 31.73 8.87 -9.12
N ALA A 7 30.49 8.36 -9.12
CA ALA A 7 30.04 6.98 -9.36
C ALA A 7 29.59 6.28 -8.06
N LEU A 8 28.36 5.77 -7.90
CA LEU A 8 27.33 5.44 -8.88
C LEU A 8 25.92 5.72 -8.31
N HIS A 9 25.15 6.55 -9.02
CA HIS A 9 23.70 6.43 -9.11
C HIS A 9 23.38 5.06 -9.73
N GLY A 10 23.44 4.01 -8.91
CA GLY A 10 23.05 2.66 -9.27
C GLY A 10 21.54 2.58 -9.36
N PHE A 11 21.05 2.63 -10.59
CA PHE A 11 19.70 2.28 -11.02
C PHE A 11 19.32 0.89 -10.50
N TYR A 12 18.82 0.80 -9.27
CA TYR A 12 17.91 -0.30 -8.95
C TYR A 12 16.61 0.01 -9.68
N LYS A 13 16.46 -0.59 -10.87
CA LYS A 13 15.13 -0.97 -11.34
C LYS A 13 14.55 -1.83 -10.22
N LEU A 14 13.84 -1.22 -9.27
CA LEU A 14 12.95 -1.96 -8.40
C LEU A 14 12.05 -2.78 -9.35
N PRO A 15 12.05 -4.12 -9.28
CA PRO A 15 11.28 -4.92 -10.20
C PRO A 15 9.83 -4.43 -10.19
N GLY A 16 9.35 -3.89 -11.31
CA GLY A 16 8.00 -3.35 -11.50
C GLY A 16 7.84 -1.84 -11.64
N ARG A 17 8.86 -1.00 -11.39
CA ARG A 17 8.77 0.44 -11.71
C ARG A 17 9.01 0.65 -13.21
N LYS A 18 8.08 1.31 -13.90
CA LYS A 18 8.21 1.69 -15.33
C LYS A 18 8.11 3.19 -15.49
N SER A 19 8.70 3.75 -16.52
CA SER A 19 8.41 5.14 -16.91
C SER A 19 7.20 5.19 -17.83
N LEU A 20 6.51 6.33 -17.93
CA LEU A 20 5.29 6.41 -18.74
C LEU A 20 5.56 6.18 -20.24
N ASP A 21 6.73 6.56 -20.73
CA ASP A 21 7.19 6.33 -22.11
C ASP A 21 7.45 4.85 -22.44
N GLU A 22 7.79 4.02 -21.44
CA GLU A 22 7.87 2.56 -21.60
C GLU A 22 6.48 1.91 -21.78
N ILE A 23 5.40 2.63 -21.42
CA ILE A 23 4.03 2.12 -21.44
C ILE A 23 3.28 2.63 -22.66
N CYS A 24 3.48 3.90 -23.02
CA CYS A 24 2.74 4.56 -24.07
C CYS A 24 3.56 5.68 -24.72
N LYS A 25 3.22 6.05 -25.96
CA LYS A 25 3.87 7.18 -26.63
C LYS A 25 3.39 8.49 -26.01
N LEU A 26 4.25 9.13 -25.21
CA LEU A 26 3.93 10.39 -24.52
C LEU A 26 3.39 11.47 -25.45
N SER A 27 4.02 11.68 -26.60
CA SER A 27 3.60 12.68 -27.58
C SER A 27 2.16 12.49 -28.07
N LEU A 28 1.68 11.24 -28.17
CA LEU A 28 0.29 10.96 -28.55
C LEU A 28 -0.68 11.35 -27.44
N LEU A 29 -0.34 11.05 -26.17
CA LEU A 29 -1.17 11.43 -25.04
C LEU A 29 -1.15 12.95 -24.78
N GLU A 30 -0.03 13.62 -25.05
CA GLU A 30 0.09 15.08 -24.97
C GLU A 30 -0.86 15.77 -25.95
N ALA A 31 -0.91 15.30 -27.20
CA ALA A 31 -1.81 15.81 -28.23
C ALA A 31 -3.30 15.47 -27.98
N THR A 32 -3.58 14.46 -27.14
CA THR A 32 -4.93 13.99 -26.87
C THR A 32 -5.65 14.86 -25.82
N PRO A 33 -6.93 15.23 -26.00
CA PRO A 33 -7.71 15.91 -24.97
C PRO A 33 -7.80 15.13 -23.65
N THR A 34 -7.78 15.81 -22.51
CA THR A 34 -7.74 15.18 -21.16
C THR A 34 -8.80 14.10 -20.95
N ALA A 35 -10.05 14.36 -21.37
CA ALA A 35 -11.14 13.38 -21.25
C ALA A 35 -10.87 12.09 -22.04
N GLN A 36 -10.25 12.22 -23.22
CA GLN A 36 -9.90 11.06 -24.06
C GLN A 36 -8.68 10.31 -23.52
N VAL A 37 -7.71 11.00 -22.90
CA VAL A 37 -6.56 10.36 -22.24
C VAL A 37 -7.04 9.36 -21.18
N ALA A 38 -8.03 9.72 -20.37
CA ALA A 38 -8.58 8.82 -19.36
C ALA A 38 -9.22 7.57 -19.97
N THR A 39 -9.98 7.73 -21.04
CA THR A 39 -10.58 6.60 -21.78
C THR A 39 -9.49 5.69 -22.35
N ILE A 40 -8.52 6.25 -23.09
CA ILE A 40 -7.42 5.48 -23.69
C ILE A 40 -6.64 4.72 -22.61
N TRP A 41 -6.30 5.39 -21.50
CA TRP A 41 -5.55 4.78 -20.41
C TRP A 41 -6.29 3.59 -19.77
N ASN A 42 -7.59 3.77 -19.52
CA ASN A 42 -8.41 2.71 -18.92
C ASN A 42 -8.60 1.54 -19.89
N GLU A 43 -8.89 1.81 -21.17
CA GLU A 43 -9.10 0.77 -22.19
C GLU A 43 -7.83 -0.02 -22.51
N HIS A 44 -6.69 0.66 -22.65
CA HIS A 44 -5.39 0.00 -22.88
C HIS A 44 -5.11 -1.09 -21.84
N HIS A 45 -5.37 -0.81 -20.56
CA HIS A 45 -5.11 -1.77 -19.50
C HIS A 45 -6.22 -2.81 -19.32
N LYS A 46 -7.44 -2.56 -19.82
CA LYS A 46 -8.54 -3.54 -19.73
C LYS A 46 -8.28 -4.81 -20.53
N GLN A 47 -7.45 -4.72 -21.58
CA GLN A 47 -7.08 -5.82 -22.48
C GLN A 47 -6.24 -6.91 -21.80
N PHE A 48 -5.64 -6.60 -20.65
CA PHE A 48 -4.73 -7.48 -19.94
C PHE A 48 -5.28 -7.81 -18.55
N VAL A 49 -5.34 -9.10 -18.21
CA VAL A 49 -5.89 -9.55 -16.92
C VAL A 49 -5.03 -9.08 -15.73
N GLN A 50 -3.72 -8.90 -15.95
CA GLN A 50 -2.77 -8.50 -14.92
C GLN A 50 -2.74 -6.98 -14.67
N TYR A 51 -3.43 -6.18 -15.47
CA TYR A 51 -3.35 -4.72 -15.35
C TYR A 51 -4.70 -4.09 -15.02
N TRP A 52 -4.63 -2.97 -14.31
CA TRP A 52 -5.75 -2.06 -14.17
C TRP A 52 -5.27 -0.62 -14.24
N GLY A 53 -5.83 0.15 -15.18
CA GLY A 53 -5.58 1.57 -15.34
C GLY A 53 -6.69 2.38 -14.69
N ARG A 54 -6.30 3.49 -14.05
CA ARG A 54 -7.21 4.52 -13.56
C ARG A 54 -6.59 5.89 -13.76
N VAL A 55 -7.42 6.92 -13.89
CA VAL A 55 -7.00 8.32 -13.83
C VAL A 55 -7.61 8.98 -12.60
N ILE A 56 -6.80 9.78 -11.90
CA ILE A 56 -7.23 10.63 -10.78
C ILE A 56 -6.89 12.08 -11.09
N SER A 57 -7.53 13.03 -10.41
CA SER A 57 -7.17 14.44 -10.54
C SER A 57 -5.81 14.71 -9.90
N ALA A 58 -5.12 15.76 -10.38
CA ALA A 58 -3.89 16.24 -9.75
C ALA A 58 -4.14 16.64 -8.28
N ASP A 59 -5.28 17.28 -7.98
CA ASP A 59 -5.63 17.69 -6.60
C ASP A 59 -5.79 16.49 -5.65
N ALA A 60 -6.39 15.39 -6.12
CA ALA A 60 -6.47 14.17 -5.32
C ALA A 60 -5.07 13.62 -5.04
N TYR A 61 -4.19 13.63 -6.05
CA TYR A 61 -2.82 13.19 -5.88
C TYR A 61 -2.00 14.09 -4.93
N ASP A 62 -2.17 15.40 -5.03
CA ASP A 62 -1.50 16.37 -4.16
C ASP A 62 -1.95 16.23 -2.70
N ALA A 63 -3.19 15.83 -2.45
CA ALA A 63 -3.70 15.50 -1.11
C ALA A 63 -3.15 14.17 -0.56
N LEU A 64 -3.06 13.13 -1.41
CA LEU A 64 -2.67 11.78 -0.97
C LEU A 64 -1.15 11.58 -0.86
N ARG A 65 -0.35 12.21 -1.74
CA ARG A 65 1.12 12.05 -1.81
C ARG A 65 1.85 12.37 -0.49
N PRO A 66 1.63 13.52 0.18
CA PRO A 66 2.34 13.82 1.43
C PRO A 66 1.99 12.83 2.54
N ARG A 67 0.80 12.22 2.50
CA ARG A 67 0.36 11.20 3.46
C ARG A 67 1.00 9.85 3.18
N LEU A 68 1.11 9.45 1.91
CA LEU A 68 1.90 8.27 1.52
C LEU A 68 3.35 8.40 1.97
N GLN A 69 3.95 9.57 1.81
CA GLN A 69 5.33 9.81 2.23
C GLN A 69 5.52 9.78 3.75
N LYS A 70 4.56 10.29 4.52
CA LYS A 70 4.63 10.31 5.99
C LYS A 70 4.25 8.97 6.63
N CYS A 71 3.39 8.20 5.97
CA CYS A 71 2.83 6.96 6.46
C CYS A 71 2.86 5.93 5.32
N SER A 72 4.04 5.37 5.07
CA SER A 72 4.28 4.53 3.90
C SER A 72 3.60 3.17 3.97
N TYR A 73 3.23 2.69 5.16
CA TYR A 73 2.66 1.36 5.35
C TYR A 73 1.16 1.41 5.59
N PHE A 74 0.40 0.44 5.07
CA PHE A 74 -0.99 0.26 5.50
C PHE A 74 -1.45 -1.18 5.33
N VAL A 75 -2.36 -1.62 6.20
CA VAL A 75 -2.99 -2.94 6.11
C VAL A 75 -4.36 -2.81 5.47
N ILE A 76 -4.66 -3.64 4.47
CA ILE A 76 -5.95 -3.67 3.78
C ILE A 76 -6.52 -5.10 3.81
N PRO A 77 -7.66 -5.34 4.48
CA PRO A 77 -8.39 -6.60 4.38
C PRO A 77 -9.06 -6.74 3.00
N VAL A 78 -8.76 -7.83 2.31
CA VAL A 78 -9.31 -8.16 1.00
C VAL A 78 -10.35 -9.26 1.15
N PHE A 79 -11.57 -8.94 0.73
CA PHE A 79 -12.79 -9.71 0.92
C PHE A 79 -13.08 -10.64 -0.26
N ARG A 80 -13.00 -11.96 -0.06
CA ARG A 80 -13.30 -12.99 -1.07
C ARG A 80 -14.56 -13.78 -0.70
N MET A 81 -15.03 -14.65 -1.60
CA MET A 81 -16.23 -15.46 -1.35
C MET A 81 -16.11 -16.38 -0.13
N LYS A 82 -14.90 -16.84 0.19
CA LYS A 82 -14.62 -17.72 1.35
C LYS A 82 -13.58 -17.05 2.24
N GLY A 83 -14.04 -16.12 3.07
CA GLY A 83 -13.23 -15.41 4.06
C GLY A 83 -12.51 -14.18 3.51
N LEU A 84 -11.48 -13.77 4.24
CA LEU A 84 -10.65 -12.61 3.91
C LEU A 84 -9.18 -12.94 4.10
N PHE A 85 -8.33 -12.16 3.45
CA PHE A 85 -6.91 -12.14 3.72
C PHE A 85 -6.42 -10.70 3.75
N ASN A 86 -5.35 -10.44 4.49
CA ASN A 86 -4.80 -9.10 4.60
C ASN A 86 -3.63 -8.92 3.66
N VAL A 87 -3.52 -7.71 3.12
CA VAL A 87 -2.33 -7.26 2.42
C VAL A 87 -1.68 -6.11 3.19
N VAL A 88 -0.37 -5.98 3.03
CA VAL A 88 0.39 -4.81 3.45
C VAL A 88 0.80 -4.05 2.20
N THR A 89 0.56 -2.74 2.23
CA THR A 89 1.07 -1.83 1.22
C THR A 89 2.31 -1.11 1.75
N ASN A 90 3.26 -0.82 0.87
CA ASN A 90 4.42 0.00 1.20
C ASN A 90 4.72 1.00 0.07
N TRP A 91 4.79 2.29 0.39
CA TRP A 91 5.10 3.33 -0.60
C TRP A 91 6.60 3.63 -0.68
N ASP A 92 7.11 3.72 -1.91
CA ASP A 92 8.41 4.28 -2.27
C ASP A 92 8.26 5.20 -3.50
N LYS A 93 8.35 6.52 -3.27
CA LYS A 93 8.33 7.61 -4.26
C LYS A 93 7.06 7.71 -5.12
N ASP A 94 6.94 6.87 -6.12
CA ASP A 94 5.86 6.86 -7.10
C ASP A 94 5.22 5.47 -7.20
N LEU A 95 5.74 4.50 -6.45
CA LEU A 95 5.35 3.09 -6.49
C LEU A 95 4.88 2.65 -5.11
N VAL A 96 3.77 1.92 -5.07
CA VAL A 96 3.32 1.20 -3.90
C VAL A 96 3.45 -0.29 -4.18
N GLY A 97 4.23 -0.97 -3.37
CA GLY A 97 4.27 -2.43 -3.32
C GLY A 97 3.11 -2.96 -2.50
N VAL A 98 2.61 -4.14 -2.88
CA VAL A 98 1.55 -4.85 -2.18
C VAL A 98 1.97 -6.31 -2.03
N ALA A 99 1.96 -6.79 -0.79
CA ALA A 99 2.29 -8.17 -0.43
C ALA A 99 1.23 -8.74 0.52
N PRO A 100 0.96 -10.06 0.48
CA PRO A 100 0.18 -10.73 1.51
C PRO A 100 0.81 -10.52 2.90
N LEU A 101 0.00 -10.16 3.90
CA LEU A 101 0.47 -9.91 5.26
C LEU A 101 1.22 -11.11 5.84
N ALA A 102 0.77 -12.34 5.56
CA ALA A 102 1.41 -13.56 6.05
C ALA A 102 2.83 -13.77 5.49
N GLU A 103 3.09 -13.29 4.27
CA GLU A 103 4.42 -13.35 3.66
C GLU A 103 5.32 -12.24 4.21
N TRP A 104 4.76 -11.04 4.34
CA TRP A 104 5.43 -9.91 4.97
C TRP A 104 5.82 -10.18 6.43
N GLN A 105 4.98 -10.84 7.22
CA GLN A 105 5.32 -11.23 8.58
C GLN A 105 6.55 -12.15 8.66
N LYS A 106 6.75 -13.02 7.66
CA LYS A 106 7.87 -13.97 7.62
C LYS A 106 9.16 -13.35 7.11
N LYS A 107 9.07 -12.48 6.11
CA LYS A 107 10.24 -11.98 5.34
C LYS A 107 10.48 -10.48 5.47
N GLN A 108 9.54 -9.74 6.07
CA GLN A 108 9.59 -8.29 6.26
C GLN A 108 9.93 -7.57 4.95
N ASP A 109 10.99 -6.77 4.90
CA ASP A 109 11.41 -6.04 3.71
C ASP A 109 11.86 -6.94 2.54
N HIS A 110 12.05 -8.24 2.79
CA HIS A 110 12.32 -9.25 1.76
C HIS A 110 11.05 -9.98 1.28
N ALA A 111 9.85 -9.55 1.71
CA ALA A 111 8.62 -10.10 1.17
C ALA A 111 8.52 -9.87 -0.34
N GLN A 112 7.99 -10.88 -1.01
CA GLN A 112 7.71 -10.79 -2.43
C GLN A 112 6.59 -9.77 -2.66
N ILE A 113 6.83 -8.83 -3.58
CA ILE A 113 5.81 -7.89 -4.02
C ILE A 113 5.01 -8.56 -5.14
N ASP A 114 3.78 -8.96 -4.83
CA ASP A 114 2.89 -9.70 -5.74
C ASP A 114 1.99 -8.76 -6.56
N MET A 115 1.87 -7.51 -6.15
CA MET A 115 1.17 -6.45 -6.88
C MET A 115 1.85 -5.10 -6.69
N THR A 116 1.77 -4.23 -7.69
CA THR A 116 2.21 -2.83 -7.60
C THR A 116 1.17 -1.84 -8.04
N ILE A 117 1.19 -0.64 -7.46
CA ILE A 117 0.38 0.53 -7.87
C ILE A 117 1.36 1.68 -8.13
N GLN A 118 1.42 2.18 -9.36
CA GLN A 118 2.34 3.26 -9.75
C GLN A 118 1.58 4.52 -10.17
N PHE A 119 2.11 5.68 -9.79
CA PHE A 119 1.57 7.01 -10.10
C PHE A 119 2.44 7.75 -11.13
N PHE A 120 1.84 8.16 -12.24
CA PHE A 120 2.46 8.91 -13.33
C PHE A 120 1.97 10.35 -13.32
N THR A 121 2.89 11.28 -13.05
CA THR A 121 2.59 12.69 -12.74
C THR A 121 2.89 13.64 -13.90
N GLU A 122 3.32 13.11 -15.04
CA GLU A 122 3.74 13.85 -16.24
C GLU A 122 2.65 14.81 -16.73
N PHE A 123 1.38 14.44 -16.59
CA PHE A 123 0.22 15.23 -17.01
C PHE A 123 -0.44 16.05 -15.88
N SER A 124 0.15 16.08 -14.68
CA SER A 124 -0.42 16.80 -13.53
C SER A 124 -0.51 18.30 -13.76
N ARG A 125 0.51 18.91 -14.38
CA ARG A 125 0.56 20.36 -14.64
C ARG A 125 -0.24 20.75 -15.88
N THR A 126 -0.09 20.00 -16.96
CA THR A 126 -0.65 20.35 -18.29
C THR A 126 -2.11 19.95 -18.45
N LYS A 127 -2.52 18.83 -17.84
CA LYS A 127 -3.87 18.27 -17.99
C LYS A 127 -4.61 18.09 -16.66
N ARG A 128 -4.00 18.45 -15.52
CA ARG A 128 -4.60 18.35 -14.17
C ARG A 128 -5.00 16.92 -13.78
N ILE A 129 -4.29 15.93 -14.32
CA ILE A 129 -4.54 14.50 -14.07
C ILE A 129 -3.26 13.75 -13.73
N VAL A 130 -3.40 12.66 -12.97
CA VAL A 130 -2.35 11.68 -12.68
C VAL A 130 -2.85 10.31 -13.13
N LEU A 131 -2.02 9.60 -13.89
CA LEU A 131 -2.35 8.26 -14.33
C LEU A 131 -1.91 7.27 -13.26
N VAL A 132 -2.75 6.29 -12.96
CA VAL A 132 -2.49 5.23 -12.01
C VAL A 132 -2.51 3.91 -12.75
N ARG A 133 -1.47 3.09 -12.56
CA ARG A 133 -1.40 1.73 -13.09
C ARG A 133 -1.22 0.75 -11.96
N CYS A 134 -2.02 -0.30 -11.99
CA CYS A 134 -1.87 -1.46 -11.13
C CYS A 134 -1.38 -2.64 -11.96
N GLU A 135 -0.45 -3.42 -11.41
CA GLU A 135 0.12 -4.60 -12.05
C GLU A 135 0.14 -5.77 -11.07
N ILE A 136 -0.40 -6.91 -11.51
CA ILE A 136 -0.31 -8.21 -10.84
C ILE A 136 0.96 -8.91 -11.32
N LYS A 137 1.81 -9.31 -10.39
CA LYS A 137 3.07 -10.02 -10.68
C LYS A 137 2.99 -11.52 -10.40
N ASP A 138 2.13 -11.93 -9.47
CA ASP A 138 1.93 -13.33 -9.10
C ASP A 138 0.42 -13.69 -9.13
N LYS A 139 0.12 -14.98 -9.20
CA LYS A 139 -1.23 -15.57 -9.27
C LYS A 139 -2.02 -15.45 -7.97
N ILE A 140 -1.42 -14.94 -6.89
CA ILE A 140 -2.09 -14.72 -5.61
C ILE A 140 -3.25 -13.73 -5.76
N PHE A 141 -3.06 -12.67 -6.56
CA PHE A 141 -4.06 -11.64 -6.78
C PHE A 141 -4.87 -11.88 -8.05
N VAL A 142 -6.17 -11.58 -7.99
CA VAL A 142 -7.02 -11.46 -9.17
C VAL A 142 -7.35 -9.98 -9.43
N ARG A 143 -7.79 -9.68 -10.66
CA ARG A 143 -8.10 -8.31 -11.08
C ARG A 143 -9.06 -7.57 -10.14
N GLN A 144 -10.04 -8.27 -9.57
CA GLN A 144 -10.99 -7.70 -8.60
C GLN A 144 -10.29 -7.23 -7.31
N ASP A 145 -9.35 -8.01 -6.79
CA ASP A 145 -8.55 -7.63 -5.62
C ASP A 145 -7.77 -6.35 -5.92
N CYS A 146 -7.17 -6.25 -7.11
CA CYS A 146 -6.38 -5.08 -7.49
C CYS A 146 -7.19 -3.79 -7.54
N VAL A 147 -8.39 -3.87 -8.14
CA VAL A 147 -9.33 -2.75 -8.19
C VAL A 147 -9.68 -2.33 -6.77
N PHE A 148 -10.03 -3.29 -5.92
CA PHE A 148 -10.44 -3.05 -4.54
C PHE A 148 -9.32 -2.43 -3.70
N ILE A 149 -8.13 -3.07 -3.65
CA ILE A 149 -6.97 -2.60 -2.89
C ILE A 149 -6.60 -1.18 -3.29
N THR A 150 -6.57 -0.90 -4.59
CA THR A 150 -6.21 0.43 -5.09
C THR A 150 -7.28 1.47 -4.74
N GLN A 151 -8.56 1.13 -4.84
CA GLN A 151 -9.64 2.03 -4.42
C GLN A 151 -9.56 2.35 -2.93
N MET A 152 -9.29 1.35 -2.09
CA MET A 152 -9.12 1.55 -0.64
C MET A 152 -7.88 2.41 -0.35
N LEU A 153 -6.74 2.10 -0.96
CA LEU A 153 -5.53 2.92 -0.81
C LEU A 153 -5.80 4.38 -1.19
N LEU A 154 -6.37 4.63 -2.37
CA LEU A 154 -6.68 5.99 -2.81
C LEU A 154 -7.65 6.68 -1.83
N LYS A 155 -8.69 6.00 -1.38
CA LYS A 155 -9.71 6.57 -0.47
C LYS A 155 -9.12 6.93 0.89
N TYR A 156 -8.45 5.97 1.55
CA TYR A 156 -7.92 6.14 2.90
C TYR A 156 -6.80 7.16 2.97
N TYR A 157 -6.00 7.31 1.91
CA TYR A 157 -4.97 8.36 1.85
C TYR A 157 -5.51 9.71 1.36
N THR A 158 -6.65 9.77 0.66
CA THR A 158 -7.22 11.04 0.18
C THR A 158 -8.14 11.71 1.21
N LEU A 159 -8.94 10.95 1.96
CA LEU A 159 -9.90 11.50 2.92
C LEU A 159 -9.23 11.73 4.29
N PRO A 160 -9.18 12.98 4.80
CA PRO A 160 -8.47 13.30 6.05
C PRO A 160 -8.92 12.45 7.25
N HIS A 161 -10.22 12.32 7.47
CA HIS A 161 -10.76 11.56 8.60
C HIS A 161 -10.38 10.07 8.57
N LEU A 162 -10.39 9.44 7.40
CA LEU A 162 -9.96 8.04 7.26
C LEU A 162 -8.46 7.88 7.43
N TYR A 163 -7.68 8.83 6.89
CA TYR A 163 -6.24 8.84 7.06
C TYR A 163 -5.86 8.95 8.54
N GLU A 164 -6.39 9.96 9.23
CA GLU A 164 -6.06 10.24 10.63
C GLU A 164 -6.53 9.12 11.56
N THR A 165 -7.72 8.58 11.33
CA THR A 165 -8.30 7.51 12.18
C THR A 165 -7.59 6.18 12.00
N TRP A 166 -7.23 5.81 10.77
CA TRP A 166 -6.77 4.45 10.47
C TRP A 166 -5.30 4.39 10.06
N VAL A 167 -4.94 5.12 9.00
CA VAL A 167 -3.60 5.03 8.40
C VAL A 167 -2.54 5.64 9.32
N GLU A 168 -2.80 6.83 9.84
CA GLU A 168 -1.86 7.55 10.69
C GLU A 168 -1.69 6.85 12.04
N VAL A 169 -2.79 6.36 12.64
CA VAL A 169 -2.72 5.53 13.86
C VAL A 169 -1.90 4.27 13.60
N PHE A 170 -2.14 3.56 12.49
CA PHE A 170 -1.37 2.37 12.14
C PHE A 170 0.14 2.62 12.02
N ASN A 171 0.56 3.75 11.45
CA ASN A 171 1.98 4.05 11.25
C ASN A 171 2.65 4.69 12.47
N LYS A 172 1.95 5.59 13.18
CA LYS A 172 2.55 6.43 14.23
C LYS A 172 2.21 5.98 15.64
N ARG A 173 1.09 5.28 15.82
CA ARG A 173 0.58 4.82 17.13
C ARG A 173 0.02 3.39 17.02
N PRO A 174 0.86 2.39 16.67
CA PRO A 174 0.37 1.06 16.34
C PRO A 174 -0.31 0.35 17.51
N HIS A 175 0.10 0.67 18.74
CA HIS A 175 -0.50 0.18 20.00
C HIS A 175 -1.92 0.71 20.26
N MET A 176 -2.36 1.73 19.50
CA MET A 176 -3.74 2.25 19.56
C MET A 176 -4.58 1.74 18.38
N PHE A 177 -4.00 0.95 17.48
CA PHE A 177 -4.68 0.53 16.27
C PHE A 177 -5.57 -0.69 16.54
N ASP A 178 -6.88 -0.46 16.66
CA ASP A 178 -7.86 -1.54 16.77
C ASP A 178 -8.21 -2.10 15.38
N TYR A 179 -7.58 -3.23 15.04
CA TYR A 179 -7.83 -3.93 13.80
C TYR A 179 -9.27 -4.47 13.67
N HIS A 180 -9.94 -4.84 14.77
CA HIS A 180 -11.31 -5.35 14.72
C HIS A 180 -12.31 -4.24 14.38
N MET A 181 -12.14 -3.07 14.98
CA MET A 181 -12.93 -1.88 14.62
C MET A 181 -12.68 -1.46 13.17
N TYR A 182 -11.42 -1.44 12.74
CA TYR A 182 -11.05 -1.14 11.36
C TYR A 182 -11.70 -2.10 10.37
N LEU A 183 -11.63 -3.41 10.65
CA LEU A 183 -12.19 -4.45 9.79
C LEU A 183 -13.71 -4.31 9.67
N ARG A 184 -14.41 -4.02 10.77
CA ARG A 184 -15.86 -3.78 10.77
C ARG A 184 -16.21 -2.57 9.90
N HIS A 185 -15.52 -1.45 10.10
CA HIS A 185 -15.69 -0.24 9.29
C HIS A 185 -15.44 -0.53 7.80
N MET A 186 -14.37 -1.25 7.46
CA MET A 186 -14.11 -1.63 6.07
C MET A 186 -15.15 -2.55 5.45
N LYS A 187 -15.72 -3.48 6.22
CA LYS A 187 -16.78 -4.36 5.75
C LYS A 187 -18.06 -3.58 5.44
N GLU A 188 -18.47 -2.70 6.35
CA GLU A 188 -19.63 -1.82 6.17
C GLU A 188 -19.47 -0.94 4.92
N GLU A 189 -18.30 -0.31 4.78
CA GLU A 189 -17.97 0.52 3.61
C GLU A 189 -17.89 -0.27 2.30
N ALA A 190 -17.52 -1.54 2.35
CA ALA A 190 -17.45 -2.41 1.18
C ALA A 190 -18.81 -3.02 0.78
N GLN A 191 -19.87 -2.80 1.58
CA GLN A 191 -21.21 -3.38 1.38
C GLN A 191 -21.17 -4.92 1.17
N ARG A 192 -20.24 -5.60 1.86
CA ARG A 192 -20.05 -7.06 1.77
C ARG A 192 -20.83 -7.78 2.87
N ASP A 193 -22.16 -7.70 2.78
CA ASP A 193 -23.08 -8.39 3.69
C ASP A 193 -23.00 -9.92 3.56
N ASP A 194 -22.48 -10.41 2.42
CA ASP A 194 -22.24 -11.83 2.10
C ASP A 194 -21.14 -12.47 2.96
N ILE A 195 -20.23 -11.68 3.51
CA ILE A 195 -19.10 -12.19 4.29
C ILE A 195 -19.48 -12.22 5.77
N HIS A 196 -19.78 -13.41 6.28
CA HIS A 196 -19.92 -13.61 7.71
C HIS A 196 -18.55 -13.51 8.38
N ILE A 197 -18.35 -12.46 9.20
CA ILE A 197 -17.21 -12.42 10.12
C ILE A 197 -17.63 -13.30 11.29
N GLU A 198 -17.30 -14.59 11.24
CA GLU A 198 -17.39 -15.45 12.42
C GLU A 198 -16.39 -14.92 13.44
N ASP A 199 -16.89 -14.19 14.41
CA ASP A 199 -16.10 -13.81 15.55
C ASP A 199 -15.93 -15.05 16.42
N LYS A 200 -14.88 -15.85 16.16
CA LYS A 200 -14.51 -16.99 17.00
C LYS A 200 -14.17 -16.55 18.44
N LYS A 201 -14.00 -15.24 18.69
CA LYS A 201 -13.92 -14.67 20.06
C LYS A 201 -15.27 -14.63 20.78
N THR A 202 -16.40 -14.74 20.09
CA THR A 202 -17.72 -14.78 20.76
C THR A 202 -18.02 -16.11 21.44
N GLN A 203 -17.22 -17.16 21.19
CA GLN A 203 -17.24 -18.41 21.98
C GLN A 203 -16.27 -18.37 23.18
N MET A 204 -15.73 -17.20 23.53
CA MET A 204 -14.90 -17.07 24.71
C MET A 204 -15.74 -17.28 25.98
N LYS A 205 -15.29 -18.22 26.83
CA LYS A 205 -15.82 -18.40 28.18
C LYS A 205 -15.68 -17.08 28.95
N LEU A 206 -16.79 -16.63 29.53
CA LEU A 206 -16.85 -15.45 30.41
C LEU A 206 -16.51 -15.89 31.84
N ASP A 207 -15.66 -15.15 32.54
CA ASP A 207 -15.60 -15.17 34.00
C ASP A 207 -16.22 -13.89 34.59
N ALA A 208 -16.21 -13.75 35.92
CA ALA A 208 -16.87 -12.65 36.64
C ALA A 208 -16.38 -11.24 36.26
N TYR A 209 -15.29 -11.11 35.50
CA TYR A 209 -14.71 -9.81 35.10
C TYR A 209 -14.54 -9.65 33.59
N GLY A 210 -14.95 -10.62 32.76
CA GLY A 210 -15.00 -10.49 31.29
C GLY A 210 -13.97 -11.33 30.52
N PRO A 211 -13.75 -11.05 29.22
CA PRO A 211 -13.04 -11.96 28.32
C PRO A 211 -11.50 -11.96 28.48
N VAL A 212 -10.91 -13.16 28.62
CA VAL A 212 -9.45 -13.39 28.72
C VAL A 212 -8.83 -13.64 27.34
N ILE A 213 -8.08 -12.67 26.78
CA ILE A 213 -7.40 -12.79 25.47
C ILE A 213 -5.87 -12.86 25.67
N ASP A 214 -5.29 -14.05 25.55
CA ASP A 214 -3.85 -14.31 25.33
C ASP A 214 -3.62 -14.46 23.80
N THR A 215 -3.37 -13.45 22.97
CA THR A 215 -2.28 -12.47 23.00
C THR A 215 -2.77 -11.28 22.14
N PRO A 216 -2.58 -10.03 22.59
CA PRO A 216 -3.20 -8.87 21.95
C PRO A 216 -2.55 -8.52 20.60
N PRO A 217 -3.30 -7.92 19.64
CA PRO A 217 -2.77 -7.35 18.38
C PRO A 217 -1.61 -6.36 18.59
N ASP A 218 -1.53 -5.78 19.78
CA ASP A 218 -0.45 -4.92 20.24
C ASP A 218 0.92 -5.62 20.24
N ALA A 219 0.96 -6.95 20.41
CA ALA A 219 2.20 -7.73 20.36
C ALA A 219 2.79 -7.81 18.94
N ILE A 220 1.96 -7.82 17.90
CA ILE A 220 2.40 -7.80 16.50
C ILE A 220 2.83 -6.38 16.10
N ALA A 221 2.08 -5.37 16.56
CA ALA A 221 2.47 -3.96 16.44
C ALA A 221 3.82 -3.66 17.14
N GLN A 222 4.06 -4.22 18.33
CA GLN A 222 5.33 -4.07 19.03
C GLN A 222 6.48 -4.89 18.40
N GLN A 223 6.22 -6.06 17.83
CA GLN A 223 7.24 -6.81 17.08
C GLN A 223 7.68 -6.08 15.81
N ILE A 224 6.75 -5.43 15.10
CA ILE A 224 7.05 -4.62 13.91
C ILE A 224 7.85 -3.37 14.28
N LEU A 225 7.50 -2.70 15.39
CA LEU A 225 8.22 -1.53 15.88
C LEU A 225 9.62 -1.85 16.44
N GLY A 226 9.77 -3.00 17.12
CA GLY A 226 11.06 -3.44 17.66
C GLY A 226 12.11 -3.76 16.60
N SER A 227 11.70 -4.09 15.38
CA SER A 227 12.60 -4.31 14.24
C SER A 227 13.04 -3.04 13.51
N VAL A 228 12.42 -1.88 13.78
CA VAL A 228 12.76 -0.60 13.12
C VAL A 228 13.83 0.18 13.90
N ASP A 229 13.99 -0.05 15.21
CA ASP A 229 14.93 0.69 16.07
C ASP A 229 16.32 0.04 16.22
N THR A 230 16.57 -1.15 15.68
CA THR A 230 17.92 -1.76 15.70
C THR A 230 18.73 -1.34 14.48
N GLY A 231 19.04 -0.05 14.40
CA GLY A 231 19.75 0.52 13.27
C GLY A 231 20.70 1.68 13.57
N VAL A 232 20.97 2.06 14.83
CA VAL A 232 22.01 3.04 15.13
C VAL A 232 22.62 2.80 16.53
N LEU A 233 23.96 2.89 16.58
CA LEU A 233 24.86 2.97 17.73
C LEU A 233 25.42 1.65 18.29
N GLN A 234 26.60 1.24 17.78
CA GLN A 234 27.82 1.27 18.60
C GLN A 234 29.07 1.10 17.72
N GLY A 235 29.80 2.21 17.57
CA GLY A 235 31.22 2.23 17.25
C GLY A 235 31.97 2.96 18.36
N GLY A 236 33.15 2.45 18.73
CA GLY A 236 34.14 3.11 19.61
C GLY A 236 34.49 2.27 20.84
N GLY A 237 35.52 1.41 20.76
CA GLY A 237 36.84 1.64 21.39
C GLY A 237 36.92 0.86 22.72
N THR A 238 37.99 0.20 23.18
CA THR A 238 39.43 0.28 22.93
C THR A 238 40.12 -0.87 23.69
N ALA A 239 41.29 -1.26 23.19
CA ALA A 239 42.50 -1.74 23.88
C ALA A 239 42.51 -3.09 24.66
N THR A 240 43.38 -3.96 24.13
CA THR A 240 44.15 -5.03 24.77
C THR A 240 44.97 -4.56 25.99
N PRO A 241 45.43 -5.51 26.81
CA PRO A 241 46.79 -6.02 26.67
C PRO A 241 46.85 -7.52 26.34
#